data_AF-A0A927E3S7-F1
#
_entry.id   AF-A0A927E3S7-F1
#
_cell.length_a   1.000
_cell.length_b   1.000
_cell.length_c   1.000
_cell.angle_alpha   90.00
_cell.angle_beta   90.00
_cell.angle_gamma   90.00
#
_symmetry.space_group_name_H-M   'P 1'
#
loop_
_entity.id
_entity.type
_entity.pdbx_description
1 polymer ?
#
loop_
_entity_poly.entity_id
_entity_poly.type
_entity_poly.pdbx_seq_one_letter_code
_entity_poly.pdbx_strand_id
1 'polypeptide(L)'
;MAEMIKVIITKYALSTGLIVADAEKDASSDMVVVRQENGFPSYYHGKHWTTDPAEALKRAEEMRGSKIASVEKHLAKLRKLRFAIPEINPAKENDHG
;
A
#
# COMPACT_ATOMS: atom_id res chain seq x y z
N MET A 1 -17.94 10.90 -24.96
CA MET A 1 -17.27 12.14 -24.49
C MET A 1 -16.74 11.86 -23.10
N ALA A 2 -15.53 12.32 -22.78
CA ALA A 2 -15.01 12.20 -21.43
C ALA A 2 -15.69 13.24 -20.53
N GLU A 3 -16.14 12.82 -19.36
CA GLU A 3 -16.79 13.71 -18.38
C GLU A 3 -15.77 14.11 -17.31
N MET A 4 -15.67 15.41 -17.02
CA MET A 4 -14.83 15.91 -15.92
C MET A 4 -15.57 15.77 -14.60
N ILE A 5 -15.03 14.97 -13.70
CA ILE A 5 -15.61 14.71 -12.38
C ILE A 5 -14.58 14.89 -11.27
N LYS A 6 -15.07 15.25 -10.08
CA LYS A 6 -14.24 15.27 -8.87
C LYS A 6 -14.21 13.87 -8.26
N VAL A 7 -13.01 13.34 -8.05
CA VAL A 7 -12.79 12.00 -7.51
C VAL A 7 -11.86 12.05 -6.30
N ILE A 8 -11.94 11.00 -5.50
CA ILE A 8 -11.05 10.73 -4.38
C ILE A 8 -10.23 9.49 -4.74
N ILE A 9 -8.92 9.67 -4.86
CA ILE A 9 -7.96 8.61 -5.19
C ILE A 9 -7.52 7.91 -3.90
N THR A 10 -7.71 6.59 -3.86
CA THR A 10 -7.41 5.73 -2.71
C THR A 10 -6.16 4.86 -2.93
N LYS A 11 -5.69 4.69 -4.17
CA LYS A 11 -4.56 3.81 -4.56
C LYS A 11 -3.32 3.97 -3.68
N TYR A 12 -3.02 5.20 -3.28
CA TYR A 12 -1.80 5.57 -2.53
C TYR A 12 -2.10 6.07 -1.10
N ALA A 13 -3.27 5.70 -0.54
CA ALA A 13 -3.71 6.20 0.76
C ALA A 13 -2.68 6.00 1.90
N LEU A 14 -1.93 4.90 1.89
CA LEU A 14 -0.95 4.59 2.94
C LEU A 14 0.36 5.39 2.84
N SER A 15 0.64 6.03 1.71
CA SER A 15 1.87 6.80 1.49
C SER A 15 1.63 8.30 1.41
N THR A 16 0.55 8.71 0.75
CA THR A 16 0.27 10.13 0.45
C THR A 16 -1.05 10.62 1.04
N GLY A 17 -1.80 9.75 1.73
CA GLY A 17 -3.18 10.02 2.12
C GLY A 17 -4.15 9.95 0.93
N LEU A 18 -5.41 10.29 1.21
CA LEU A 18 -6.46 10.40 0.20
C LEU A 18 -6.28 11.70 -0.60
N ILE A 19 -6.35 11.60 -1.93
CA ILE A 19 -6.14 12.75 -2.82
C ILE A 19 -7.44 13.08 -3.52
N VAL A 20 -7.89 14.33 -3.41
CA VAL A 20 -9.01 14.85 -4.19
C VAL A 20 -8.45 15.45 -5.49
N ALA A 21 -8.99 15.06 -6.63
CA ALA A 21 -8.56 15.55 -7.93
C ALA A 21 -9.75 15.66 -8.91
N ASP A 22 -9.63 16.57 -9.86
CA ASP A 22 -10.48 16.57 -11.05
C ASP A 22 -9.92 15.55 -12.05
N ALA A 23 -10.81 14.71 -12.59
CA ALA A 23 -10.42 13.61 -13.45
C ALA A 23 -11.38 13.46 -14.63
N GLU A 24 -10.82 13.06 -15.77
CA GLU A 24 -11.58 12.68 -16.95
C GLU A 24 -12.03 11.23 -16.80
N LYS A 25 -13.34 11.03 -16.67
CA LYS A 25 -13.96 9.71 -16.64
C LYS A 25 -14.27 9.24 -18.05
N ASP A 26 -13.80 8.04 -18.37
CA ASP A 26 -14.18 7.35 -19.59
C ASP A 26 -15.62 6.83 -19.45
N ALA A 27 -16.47 7.12 -20.44
CA ALA A 27 -17.86 6.65 -20.45
C ALA A 27 -17.96 5.12 -20.66
N SER A 28 -16.93 4.49 -21.23
CA SER A 28 -16.93 3.08 -21.62
C SER A 28 -16.18 2.18 -20.63
N SER A 29 -15.47 2.76 -19.64
CA SER A 29 -14.65 1.99 -18.70
C SER A 29 -14.69 2.57 -17.29
N ASP A 30 -14.40 1.74 -16.29
CA ASP A 30 -14.30 2.16 -14.89
C ASP A 30 -12.92 2.79 -14.58
N MET A 31 -12.50 3.69 -15.47
CA MET A 31 -11.21 4.34 -15.46
C MET A 31 -11.39 5.86 -15.37
N VAL A 32 -10.54 6.49 -14.58
CA VAL A 32 -10.40 7.94 -14.53
C VAL A 32 -8.95 8.34 -14.79
N VAL A 33 -8.79 9.45 -15.50
CA VAL A 33 -7.49 10.02 -15.87
C VAL A 33 -7.32 11.35 -15.16
N VAL A 34 -6.30 11.46 -14.30
CA VAL A 34 -5.91 12.71 -13.66
C VAL A 34 -4.72 13.29 -14.40
N ARG A 35 -4.88 14.49 -14.98
CA ARG A 35 -3.81 15.22 -15.65
C ARG A 35 -3.18 16.23 -14.68
N GLN A 36 -1.86 16.31 -14.66
CA GLN A 36 -1.11 17.34 -13.93
C GLN A 36 -0.58 18.34 -14.93
N GLU A 37 -0.51 19.64 -14.57
CA GLU A 37 -0.12 20.71 -15.49
C GLU A 37 1.25 20.48 -16.17
N ASN A 38 2.20 19.86 -15.46
CA ASN A 38 3.56 19.60 -15.94
C ASN A 38 3.99 18.13 -15.77
N GLY A 39 3.04 17.19 -15.80
CA GLY A 39 3.31 15.77 -15.51
C GLY A 39 2.65 14.80 -16.49
N PHE A 40 3.09 13.54 -16.43
CA PHE A 40 2.40 12.47 -17.15
C PHE A 40 1.01 12.21 -16.55
N PRO A 41 0.00 11.89 -17.39
CA PRO A 41 -1.33 11.54 -16.89
C PRO A 41 -1.25 10.30 -15.99
N SER A 42 -2.01 10.34 -14.90
CA SER A 42 -2.17 9.20 -13.99
C SER A 42 -3.49 8.50 -14.26
N TYR A 43 -3.42 7.18 -14.42
CA TYR A 43 -4.57 6.34 -14.72
C TYR A 43 -4.98 5.56 -13.46
N TYR A 44 -6.24 5.68 -13.08
CA TYR A 44 -6.83 4.98 -11.94
C TYR A 44 -8.00 4.14 -12.42
N HIS A 45 -8.07 2.89 -11.94
CA HIS A 45 -9.04 1.90 -12.38
C HIS A 45 -9.79 1.35 -11.16
N GLY A 46 -11.10 1.15 -11.31
CA GLY A 46 -11.96 0.54 -10.31
C GLY A 46 -11.71 1.05 -8.89
N LYS A 47 -11.29 0.16 -8.00
CA LYS A 47 -11.14 0.44 -6.56
C LYS A 47 -10.08 1.51 -6.21
N HIS A 48 -9.31 1.99 -7.18
CA HIS A 48 -8.31 3.04 -6.99
C HIS A 48 -8.92 4.45 -6.82
N TRP A 49 -10.20 4.62 -7.12
CA TRP A 49 -10.89 5.91 -7.04
C TRP A 49 -12.36 5.72 -6.61
N THR A 50 -12.99 6.77 -6.11
CA THR A 50 -14.44 6.85 -5.84
C THR A 50 -14.89 8.30 -5.81
N THR A 51 -16.18 8.57 -5.97
CA THR A 51 -16.78 9.89 -5.72
C THR A 51 -17.39 10.01 -4.33
N ASP A 52 -17.50 8.90 -3.58
CA ASP A 52 -18.05 8.86 -2.22
C ASP A 52 -16.93 9.00 -1.16
N PRO A 53 -16.92 10.08 -0.36
CA PRO A 53 -15.97 10.25 0.74
C PRO A 53 -16.02 9.14 1.79
N ALA A 54 -17.20 8.61 2.11
CA ALA A 54 -17.35 7.55 3.11
C ALA A 54 -16.71 6.26 2.63
N GLU A 55 -16.90 5.92 1.35
CA GLU A 55 -16.23 4.78 0.73
C GLU A 55 -14.71 4.97 0.68
N ALA A 56 -14.23 6.16 0.34
CA ALA A 56 -12.80 6.45 0.30
C ALA A 56 -12.13 6.24 1.67
N LEU A 57 -12.76 6.74 2.74
CA LEU A 57 -12.31 6.55 4.12
C LEU A 57 -12.31 5.07 4.51
N LYS A 58 -13.41 4.36 4.22
CA LYS A 58 -13.52 2.93 4.50
C LYS A 58 -12.39 2.13 3.84
N ARG A 59 -12.14 2.37 2.54
CA ARG A 59 -11.06 1.70 1.80
C ARG A 59 -9.69 1.99 2.42
N ALA A 60 -9.43 3.25 2.80
CA ALA A 60 -8.16 3.64 3.43
C ALA A 60 -7.95 2.95 4.78
N GLU A 61 -8.99 2.85 5.62
CA GLU A 61 -8.95 2.15 6.90
C GLU A 61 -8.74 0.63 6.73
N GLU A 62 -9.40 0.01 5.76
CA GLU A 62 -9.18 -1.41 5.41
C GLU A 62 -7.74 -1.67 4.95
N MET A 63 -7.18 -0.77 4.15
CA MET A 63 -5.77 -0.83 3.74
C MET A 63 -4.83 -0.70 4.94
N ARG A 64 -5.12 0.23 5.86
CA ARG A 64 -4.33 0.46 7.08
C ARG A 64 -4.34 -0.79 7.96
N GLY A 65 -5.51 -1.34 8.26
CA GLY A 65 -5.66 -2.56 9.05
C GLY A 65 -4.92 -3.75 8.43
N SER A 66 -5.10 -3.97 7.13
CA SER A 66 -4.42 -5.05 6.39
C SER A 66 -2.90 -4.90 6.41
N LYS A 67 -2.38 -3.66 6.28
CA LYS A 67 -0.95 -3.39 6.32
C LYS A 67 -0.38 -3.64 7.71
N ILE A 68 -1.07 -3.20 8.77
CA ILE A 68 -0.67 -3.44 10.16
C ILE A 68 -0.54 -4.94 10.42
N ALA A 69 -1.57 -5.73 10.10
CA ALA A 69 -1.55 -7.19 10.30
C ALA A 69 -0.37 -7.87 9.56
N SER A 70 -0.08 -7.43 8.33
CA SER A 70 1.07 -7.92 7.57
C SER A 70 2.41 -7.54 8.21
N VAL A 71 2.55 -6.29 8.68
CA VAL A 71 3.76 -5.81 9.36
C VAL A 71 3.98 -6.57 10.67
N GLU A 72 2.94 -6.77 11.48
CA GLU A 72 3.02 -7.55 12.72
C GLU A 72 3.48 -8.98 12.47
N LYS A 73 2.96 -9.63 11.41
CA LYS A 73 3.42 -10.96 10.99
C LYS A 73 4.90 -10.98 10.62
N HIS A 74 5.38 -9.98 9.88
CA HIS A 74 6.80 -9.87 9.54
C HIS A 74 7.66 -9.59 10.77
N LEU A 75 7.21 -8.71 11.67
CA LEU A 75 7.89 -8.42 12.93
C LEU A 75 8.02 -9.67 13.80
N ALA A 76 6.97 -10.48 13.90
CA ALA A 76 7.00 -11.74 14.65
C ALA A 76 8.01 -12.74 14.05
N LYS A 77 8.12 -12.82 12.71
CA LYS A 77 9.13 -13.64 12.05
C LYS A 77 10.54 -13.15 12.36
N LEU A 78 10.78 -11.84 12.24
CA LEU A 78 12.08 -11.22 12.53
C LEU A 78 12.52 -11.44 13.99
N ARG A 79 11.60 -11.33 14.94
CA ARG A 79 11.86 -11.59 16.36
C ARG A 79 12.26 -13.04 16.67
N LYS A 80 11.81 -14.01 15.86
CA LYS A 80 12.13 -15.44 16.02
C LYS A 80 13.36 -15.86 15.22
N LEU A 81 13.84 -15.03 14.31
CA LEU A 81 14.97 -15.34 13.46
C LEU A 81 16.24 -15.44 14.31
N ARG A 82 16.94 -16.58 14.23
CA ARG A 82 18.25 -16.79 14.84
C ARG A 82 19.24 -17.10 13.73
N PHE A 83 20.40 -16.47 13.78
CA PHE A 83 21.52 -16.77 12.90
C PHE A 83 22.51 -17.64 13.66
N ALA A 84 23.02 -18.68 13.02
CA ALA A 84 24.09 -19.52 13.54
C ALA A 84 25.15 -19.70 12.43
N ILE A 85 26.42 -19.66 12.82
CA ILE A 85 27.53 -20.00 11.93
C ILE A 85 27.84 -21.48 12.15
N PRO A 86 27.71 -22.35 11.13
CA PRO A 86 27.87 -23.81 11.30
C PRO A 86 29.23 -24.26 11.86
N GLU A 87 30.27 -23.44 11.74
CA GLU A 87 31.67 -23.81 12.05
C GLU A 87 32.18 -23.23 13.39
N ILE A 88 31.42 -22.39 14.10
CA ILE A 88 31.76 -21.91 15.45
C ILE A 88 30.93 -22.68 16.45
N ASN A 89 31.47 -23.76 17.01
CA ASN A 89 30.83 -24.53 18.07
C ASN A 89 31.15 -23.88 19.45
N PRO A 90 30.18 -23.28 20.16
CA PRO A 90 30.41 -22.71 21.49
C PRO A 90 30.55 -23.75 22.62
N ALA A 91 30.62 -25.06 22.31
CA ALA A 91 30.56 -26.13 23.32
C ALA A 91 31.69 -27.17 23.25
N LYS A 92 32.90 -26.81 22.81
CA LYS A 92 34.09 -27.63 23.05
C LYS A 92 35.31 -26.78 23.41
N GLU A 93 35.26 -26.16 24.57
CA GLU A 93 36.48 -25.74 25.26
C GLU A 93 36.38 -26.29 26.68
N ASN A 94 37.29 -27.22 26.98
CA ASN A 94 37.64 -27.77 28.30
C ASN A 94 36.86 -29.01 28.77
N ASP A 95 37.24 -30.17 28.24
CA ASP A 95 37.30 -31.40 29.05
C ASP A 95 38.73 -31.98 28.93
N HIS A 96 39.60 -31.46 29.78
CA HIS A 96 40.91 -32.02 30.10
C HIS A 96 40.98 -32.13 31.62
N GLY A 97 40.59 -33.30 32.14
CA GLY A 97 40.66 -33.68 33.55
C GLY A 97 40.44 -35.17 33.70
#